data_AF-A0A7V9T7A7-F1
#
_entry.id   AF-A0A7V9T7A7-F1
#
_cell.length_a   1.000
_cell.length_b   1.000
_cell.length_c   1.000
_cell.angle_alpha   90.00
_cell.angle_beta   90.00
_cell.angle_gamma   90.00
#
_symmetry.space_group_name_H-M   'P 1'
#
loop_
_entity.id
_entity.type
_entity.pdbx_description
1 polymer ?
#
loop_
_entity_poly.entity_id
_entity_poly.type
_entity_poly.pdbx_seq_one_letter_code
_entity_poly.pdbx_strand_id
1 'polypeptide(L)'
;ARAWLGVNAIHAAAPVLDRLVAYEPRQPVVDGFTYREGLSAIAVEGGVAGNIVPDACRVGVNYRFAPDRSLDEAYQHLVEVFAGFELELRDSAPGAMPGLDRPAAAAFVAAIGGEPKPKFGWTDVSQFARLGVPAVNFGPGDPSLAHTQAERVSLAELRHCEQAMRGWLTGITP
;
A
#
# COMPACT_ATOMS: atom_id res chain seq x y z
N ALA A 1 24.82 -29.93 -11.87
CA ALA A 1 24.22 -30.63 -10.72
C ALA A 1 23.65 -31.99 -11.14
N ARG A 2 23.70 -33.00 -10.25
CA ARG A 2 22.87 -34.21 -10.34
C ARG A 2 21.54 -33.90 -9.64
N ALA A 3 20.62 -33.27 -10.36
CA ALA A 3 19.42 -32.64 -9.77
C ALA A 3 18.57 -33.61 -8.94
N TRP A 4 18.54 -34.90 -9.31
CA TRP A 4 17.80 -35.96 -8.61
C TRP A 4 18.34 -36.31 -7.21
N LEU A 5 19.50 -35.77 -6.80
CA LEU A 5 20.05 -35.97 -5.46
C LEU A 5 19.67 -34.85 -4.48
N GLY A 6 18.93 -33.83 -4.91
CA GLY A 6 18.55 -32.70 -4.07
C GLY A 6 17.11 -32.24 -4.32
N VAL A 7 16.64 -31.34 -3.46
CA VAL A 7 15.35 -30.66 -3.62
C VAL A 7 15.65 -29.22 -3.98
N ASN A 8 15.14 -28.75 -5.12
CA ASN A 8 15.38 -27.39 -5.59
C ASN A 8 14.44 -26.41 -4.87
N ALA A 9 14.99 -25.55 -4.02
CA ALA A 9 14.22 -24.59 -3.25
C ALA A 9 13.47 -23.56 -4.11
N ILE A 10 13.99 -23.21 -5.29
CA ILE A 10 13.28 -22.33 -6.24
C ILE A 10 12.02 -23.04 -6.76
N HIS A 11 12.13 -24.34 -7.08
CA HIS A 11 10.95 -25.11 -7.51
C HIS A 11 9.96 -25.28 -6.35
N ALA A 12 10.45 -25.48 -5.13
CA ALA A 12 9.61 -25.59 -3.94
C ALA A 12 8.84 -24.29 -3.61
N ALA A 13 9.28 -23.14 -4.13
CA ALA A 13 8.57 -21.86 -4.00
C ALA A 13 7.41 -21.71 -4.99
N ALA A 14 7.22 -22.62 -5.95
CA ALA A 14 6.12 -22.53 -6.93
C ALA A 14 4.73 -22.32 -6.30
N PRO A 15 4.34 -23.04 -5.21
CA PRO A 15 3.04 -22.83 -4.59
C PRO A 15 2.84 -21.43 -4.00
N VAL A 16 3.92 -20.72 -3.62
CA VAL A 16 3.85 -19.33 -3.16
C VAL A 16 3.41 -18.41 -4.31
N LEU A 17 4.00 -18.60 -5.49
CA LEU A 17 3.65 -17.83 -6.69
C LEU A 17 2.25 -18.19 -7.19
N ASP A 18 1.87 -19.46 -7.16
CA ASP A 18 0.52 -19.91 -7.53
C ASP A 18 -0.55 -19.25 -6.64
N ARG A 19 -0.30 -19.18 -5.32
CA ARG A 19 -1.20 -18.49 -4.37
C ARG A 19 -1.34 -17.00 -4.68
N LEU A 20 -0.24 -16.34 -5.05
CA LEU A 20 -0.25 -14.92 -5.44
C LEU A 20 -1.02 -14.69 -6.74
N VAL A 21 -0.85 -15.55 -7.74
CA VAL A 21 -1.57 -15.47 -9.02
C VAL A 21 -3.08 -15.69 -8.82
N ALA A 22 -3.45 -16.63 -7.94
CA ALA A 22 -4.84 -16.94 -7.62
C ALA A 22 -5.46 -15.99 -6.57
N TYR A 23 -4.68 -15.08 -5.98
CA TYR A 23 -5.15 -14.25 -4.89
C TYR A 23 -6.18 -13.22 -5.37
N GLU A 24 -7.37 -13.25 -4.80
CA GLU A 24 -8.42 -12.26 -5.02
C GLU A 24 -8.43 -11.23 -3.88
N PRO A 25 -7.98 -9.98 -4.12
CA PRO A 25 -7.94 -8.98 -3.06
C PRO A 25 -9.34 -8.50 -2.67
N ARG A 26 -9.53 -8.28 -1.37
CA ARG A 26 -10.74 -7.67 -0.82
C ARG A 26 -10.94 -6.26 -1.38
N GLN A 27 -12.20 -5.87 -1.54
CA GLN A 27 -12.60 -4.49 -1.88
C GLN A 27 -13.60 -3.95 -0.84
N PRO A 28 -13.16 -3.68 0.41
CA PRO A 28 -14.08 -3.28 1.46
C PRO A 28 -14.53 -1.82 1.28
N VAL A 29 -15.73 -1.52 1.76
CA VAL A 29 -16.22 -0.15 1.89
C VAL A 29 -15.93 0.34 3.31
N VAL A 30 -15.17 1.41 3.44
CA VAL A 30 -14.79 2.03 4.72
C VAL A 30 -15.08 3.52 4.66
N ASP A 31 -15.89 4.03 5.59
CA ASP A 31 -16.38 5.42 5.61
C ASP A 31 -16.94 5.90 4.27
N GLY A 32 -17.66 5.03 3.56
CA GLY A 32 -18.26 5.32 2.25
C GLY A 32 -17.31 5.24 1.06
N PHE A 33 -16.02 4.95 1.27
CA PHE A 33 -15.06 4.76 0.19
C PHE A 33 -14.77 3.29 -0.06
N THR A 34 -14.76 2.90 -1.33
CA THR A 34 -14.31 1.57 -1.75
C THR A 34 -12.79 1.53 -1.79
N TYR A 35 -12.19 0.76 -0.88
CA TYR A 35 -10.77 0.44 -0.91
C TYR A 35 -10.54 -0.82 -1.76
N ARG A 36 -9.31 -0.98 -2.27
CA ARG A 36 -8.88 -2.20 -2.94
C ARG A 36 -7.54 -2.61 -2.32
N GLU A 37 -7.53 -3.80 -1.76
CA GLU A 37 -6.31 -4.40 -1.23
C GLU A 37 -5.41 -4.89 -2.38
N GLY A 38 -4.16 -5.21 -2.06
CA GLY A 38 -3.22 -5.79 -3.02
C GLY A 38 -2.18 -6.64 -2.32
N LEU A 39 -1.93 -7.83 -2.87
CA LEU A 39 -0.86 -8.72 -2.42
C LEU A 39 -0.02 -9.10 -3.64
N SER A 40 1.27 -8.83 -3.61
CA SER A 40 2.15 -9.06 -4.76
C SER A 40 3.52 -9.57 -4.32
N ALA A 41 4.11 -10.46 -5.11
CA ALA A 41 5.56 -10.65 -5.06
C ALA A 41 6.24 -9.36 -5.52
N ILE A 42 7.32 -8.99 -4.83
CA ILE A 42 8.15 -7.81 -5.13
C ILE A 42 9.62 -8.19 -5.33
N ALA A 43 10.03 -9.37 -4.89
CA ALA A 43 11.37 -9.92 -5.08
C ALA A 43 11.31 -11.45 -5.04
N VAL A 44 12.15 -12.11 -5.84
CA VAL A 44 12.41 -13.55 -5.75
C VAL A 44 13.91 -13.75 -5.81
N GLU A 45 14.47 -14.31 -4.75
CA GLU A 45 15.91 -14.51 -4.58
C GLU A 45 16.20 -15.99 -4.34
N GLY A 46 17.10 -16.56 -5.12
CA GLY A 46 17.52 -17.94 -4.99
C GLY A 46 18.62 -18.29 -5.96
N GLY A 47 19.31 -19.39 -5.68
CA GLY A 47 20.44 -19.84 -6.48
C GLY A 47 21.80 -19.39 -5.93
N VAL A 48 22.81 -20.19 -6.22
CA VAL A 48 24.19 -20.00 -5.74
C VAL A 48 25.16 -19.97 -6.91
N ALA A 49 25.10 -20.95 -7.81
CA ALA A 49 25.87 -21.02 -9.04
C ALA A 49 25.11 -21.79 -10.13
N GLY A 50 25.45 -21.58 -11.40
CA GLY A 50 24.75 -22.16 -12.55
C GLY A 50 24.78 -23.70 -12.64
N ASN A 51 25.53 -24.38 -11.78
CA ASN A 51 25.65 -25.83 -11.76
C ASN A 51 25.32 -26.47 -10.39
N ILE A 52 24.78 -25.70 -9.43
CA ILE A 52 24.39 -26.14 -8.07
C ILE A 52 22.86 -26.15 -7.96
N VAL A 53 22.27 -27.16 -7.30
CA VAL A 53 20.84 -27.15 -6.96
C VAL A 53 20.65 -26.18 -5.80
N PRO A 54 19.82 -25.12 -5.93
CA PRO A 54 19.57 -24.17 -4.85
C PRO A 54 18.91 -24.86 -3.65
N ASP A 55 19.43 -24.60 -2.47
CA ASP A 55 18.94 -25.08 -1.17
C ASP A 55 18.05 -24.05 -0.45
N ALA A 56 18.09 -22.78 -0.88
CA ALA A 56 17.22 -21.71 -0.38
C ALA A 56 16.58 -20.88 -1.50
N CYS A 57 15.38 -20.39 -1.22
CA CYS A 57 14.64 -19.42 -2.03
C CYS A 57 13.84 -18.52 -1.10
N ARG A 58 13.87 -17.20 -1.33
CA ARG A 58 13.08 -16.21 -0.60
C ARG A 58 12.19 -15.46 -1.58
N VAL A 59 10.91 -15.34 -1.24
CA VAL A 59 9.95 -14.54 -2.00
C VAL A 59 9.56 -13.35 -1.12
N GLY A 60 9.95 -12.16 -1.52
CA GLY A 60 9.50 -10.92 -0.90
C GLY A 60 8.07 -10.62 -1.35
N VAL A 61 7.16 -10.42 -0.40
CA VAL A 61 5.77 -10.04 -0.69
C VAL A 61 5.43 -8.68 -0.09
N ASN A 62 4.63 -7.90 -0.80
CA ASN A 62 4.07 -6.65 -0.29
C ASN A 62 2.55 -6.79 -0.18
N TYR A 63 2.03 -6.58 1.03
CA TYR A 63 0.59 -6.59 1.30
C TYR A 63 0.11 -5.17 1.64
N ARG A 64 -0.83 -4.67 0.84
CA ARG A 64 -1.58 -3.44 1.05
C ARG A 64 -2.98 -3.82 1.49
N PHE A 65 -3.32 -3.53 2.74
CA PHE A 65 -4.62 -3.80 3.33
C PHE A 65 -5.40 -2.51 3.56
N ALA A 66 -6.73 -2.62 3.61
CA ALA A 66 -7.61 -1.48 3.86
C ALA A 66 -7.55 -1.04 5.34
N PRO A 67 -7.88 0.23 5.66
CA PRO A 67 -7.71 0.78 7.00
C PRO A 67 -8.66 0.20 8.05
N ASP A 68 -9.64 -0.63 7.66
CA ASP A 68 -10.50 -1.39 8.55
C ASP A 68 -9.80 -2.59 9.20
N ARG A 69 -8.57 -2.91 8.78
CA ARG A 69 -7.78 -4.02 9.31
C ARG A 69 -6.59 -3.51 10.13
N SER A 70 -6.40 -4.12 11.30
CA SER A 70 -5.21 -3.93 12.14
C SER A 70 -3.97 -4.62 11.56
N LEU A 71 -2.79 -4.29 12.09
CA LEU A 71 -1.54 -4.96 11.70
C LEU A 71 -1.56 -6.44 12.02
N ASP A 72 -2.10 -6.83 13.17
CA ASP A 72 -2.17 -8.21 13.61
C ASP A 72 -3.10 -9.04 12.72
N GLU A 73 -4.28 -8.51 12.39
CA GLU A 73 -5.20 -9.16 11.43
C GLU A 73 -4.59 -9.24 10.03
N ALA A 74 -3.85 -8.22 9.60
CA ALA A 74 -3.17 -8.23 8.31
C ALA A 74 -2.06 -9.29 8.26
N TYR A 75 -1.28 -9.40 9.32
CA TYR A 75 -0.24 -10.41 9.44
C TYR A 75 -0.82 -11.82 9.54
N GLN A 76 -1.87 -12.01 10.35
CA GLN A 76 -2.55 -13.29 10.50
C GLN A 76 -3.13 -13.78 9.17
N HIS A 77 -3.71 -12.87 8.37
CA HIS A 77 -4.14 -13.20 7.00
C HIS A 77 -2.99 -13.66 6.11
N LEU A 78 -1.80 -13.08 6.22
CA LEU A 78 -0.61 -13.55 5.49
C LEU A 78 -0.18 -14.94 5.94
N VAL A 79 -0.25 -15.24 7.24
CA VAL A 79 0.02 -16.57 7.78
C VAL A 79 -0.94 -17.60 7.19
N GLU A 80 -2.21 -17.25 7.02
CA GLU A 80 -3.22 -18.13 6.41
C GLU A 80 -2.96 -18.33 4.91
N VAL A 81 -2.76 -17.24 4.16
CA VAL A 81 -2.46 -17.30 2.72
C VAL A 81 -1.20 -18.11 2.46
N PHE A 82 -0.14 -17.93 3.26
CA PHE A 82 1.15 -18.60 3.10
C PHE A 82 1.35 -19.79 4.05
N ALA A 83 0.26 -20.41 4.52
CA ALA A 83 0.33 -21.59 5.39
C ALA A 83 1.23 -22.69 4.82
N GLY A 84 2.12 -23.22 5.67
CA GLY A 84 3.13 -24.21 5.29
C GLY A 84 4.49 -23.62 4.87
N PHE A 85 4.63 -22.30 4.82
CA PHE A 85 5.90 -21.62 4.62
C PHE A 85 6.31 -20.85 5.88
N GLU A 86 7.60 -20.59 6.03
CA GLU A 86 8.12 -19.67 7.04
C GLU A 86 7.88 -18.23 6.58
N LEU A 87 7.32 -17.40 7.46
CA LEU A 87 7.12 -15.97 7.22
C LEU A 87 8.01 -15.16 8.15
N GLU A 88 8.67 -14.16 7.58
CA GLU A 88 9.46 -13.19 8.31
C GLU A 88 8.91 -11.78 8.03
N LEU A 89 8.37 -11.13 9.06
CA LEU A 89 7.89 -9.75 8.93
C LEU A 89 9.08 -8.79 8.87
N ARG A 90 9.27 -8.12 7.73
CA ARG A 90 10.38 -7.17 7.51
C ARG A 90 10.02 -5.75 7.92
N ASP A 91 8.83 -5.32 7.57
CA ASP A 91 8.31 -3.98 7.81
C ASP A 91 6.79 -4.03 7.90
N SER A 92 6.21 -3.09 8.64
CA SER A 92 4.77 -3.01 8.81
C SER A 92 4.36 -1.58 9.17
N ALA A 93 3.28 -1.09 8.58
CA ALA A 93 2.74 0.23 8.87
C ALA A 93 1.21 0.19 8.84
N PRO A 94 0.54 0.81 9.83
CA PRO A 94 -0.92 0.75 9.92
C PRO A 94 -1.56 1.59 8.81
N GLY A 95 -2.80 1.26 8.48
CA GLY A 95 -3.66 2.13 7.69
C GLY A 95 -4.04 3.41 8.45
N ALA A 96 -4.73 4.32 7.75
CA ALA A 96 -5.31 5.51 8.34
C ALA A 96 -6.77 5.63 7.91
N MET A 97 -7.67 5.80 8.88
CA MET A 97 -9.06 6.12 8.60
C MET A 97 -9.16 7.52 7.99
N PRO A 98 -10.08 7.77 7.03
CA PRO A 98 -10.25 9.08 6.39
C PRO A 98 -10.50 10.24 7.36
N GLY A 99 -11.24 10.00 8.45
CA GLY A 99 -11.53 11.02 9.48
C GLY A 99 -12.28 12.25 8.97
N LEU A 100 -13.07 12.10 7.90
CA LEU A 100 -13.80 13.21 7.26
C LEU A 100 -14.98 13.72 8.09
N ASP A 101 -15.41 12.96 9.10
CA ASP A 101 -16.38 13.37 10.11
C ASP A 101 -15.82 14.42 11.09
N ARG A 102 -14.49 14.60 11.11
CA ARG A 102 -13.83 15.57 11.99
C ARG A 102 -14.03 17.00 11.47
N PRO A 103 -14.41 17.97 12.33
CA PRO A 103 -14.70 19.34 11.89
C PRO A 103 -13.59 20.00 11.07
N ALA A 104 -12.32 19.79 11.45
CA ALA A 104 -11.18 20.34 10.73
C ALA A 104 -11.01 19.74 9.32
N ALA A 105 -11.21 18.43 9.18
CA ALA A 105 -11.14 17.74 7.88
C ALA A 105 -12.32 18.13 6.98
N ALA A 106 -13.53 18.20 7.54
CA ALA A 106 -14.72 18.65 6.81
C ALA A 106 -14.58 20.11 6.32
N ALA A 107 -14.09 21.01 7.17
CA ALA A 107 -13.84 22.41 6.81
C ALA A 107 -12.77 22.52 5.72
N PHE A 108 -11.71 21.70 5.78
CA PHE A 108 -10.66 21.65 4.77
C PHE A 108 -11.21 21.19 3.42
N VAL A 109 -11.97 20.09 3.38
CA VAL A 109 -12.61 19.59 2.15
C VAL A 109 -13.54 20.65 1.55
N ALA A 110 -14.35 21.31 2.38
CA ALA A 110 -15.25 22.37 1.93
C ALA A 110 -14.50 23.58 1.35
N ALA A 111 -13.36 23.96 1.92
CA ALA A 111 -12.57 25.10 1.49
C ALA A 111 -11.78 24.85 0.20
N ILE A 112 -11.22 23.65 0.05
CA ILE A 112 -10.44 23.28 -1.14
C ILE A 112 -11.34 22.92 -2.32
N GLY A 113 -12.52 22.38 -2.03
CA GLY A 113 -13.40 21.82 -3.04
C GLY A 113 -12.91 20.48 -3.59
N GLY A 114 -13.74 19.85 -4.41
CA GLY A 114 -13.50 18.52 -4.96
C GLY A 114 -14.07 17.39 -4.11
N GLU A 115 -14.02 16.18 -4.67
CA GLU A 115 -14.53 14.97 -4.04
C GLU A 115 -13.37 14.19 -3.41
N PRO A 116 -13.37 13.95 -2.09
CA PRO A 116 -12.38 13.10 -1.45
C PRO A 116 -12.36 11.70 -2.08
N LYS A 117 -11.17 11.09 -2.14
CA LYS A 117 -10.98 9.76 -2.71
C LYS A 117 -10.17 8.89 -1.76
N PRO A 118 -10.34 7.56 -1.78
CA PRO A 118 -9.50 6.66 -1.01
C PRO A 118 -8.03 6.79 -1.46
N LYS A 119 -7.12 6.78 -0.49
CA LYS A 119 -5.68 6.68 -0.74
C LYS A 119 -5.28 5.20 -0.69
N PHE A 120 -4.80 4.67 -1.81
CA PHE A 120 -4.33 3.27 -1.90
C PHE A 120 -2.86 3.08 -1.52
N GLY A 121 -2.06 4.15 -1.60
CA GLY A 121 -0.68 4.16 -1.11
C GLY A 121 -0.61 4.41 0.40
N TRP A 122 0.52 4.09 1.00
CA TRP A 122 0.80 4.49 2.38
C TRP A 122 1.45 5.88 2.42
N THR A 123 1.06 6.71 3.39
CA THR A 123 1.71 8.00 3.70
C THR A 123 1.77 8.19 5.21
N ASP A 124 2.51 9.20 5.65
CA ASP A 124 2.66 9.55 7.07
C ASP A 124 1.35 9.98 7.75
N VAL A 125 0.25 10.12 7.00
CA VAL A 125 -1.11 10.32 7.56
C VAL A 125 -1.45 9.29 8.64
N SER A 126 -0.97 8.04 8.50
CA SER A 126 -1.15 7.00 9.53
C SER A 126 -0.47 7.34 10.86
N GLN A 127 0.63 8.10 10.86
CA GLN A 127 1.30 8.53 12.08
C GLN A 127 0.50 9.62 12.80
N PHE A 128 -0.14 10.54 12.06
CA PHE A 128 -1.05 11.52 12.66
C PHE A 128 -2.27 10.85 13.30
N ALA A 129 -2.83 9.81 12.65
CA ALA A 129 -3.93 9.03 13.20
C ALA A 129 -3.57 8.39 14.55
N ARG A 130 -2.34 7.87 14.70
CA ARG A 130 -1.84 7.33 15.99
C ARG A 130 -1.76 8.39 17.09
N LEU A 131 -1.57 9.66 16.73
CA LEU A 131 -1.56 10.79 17.65
C LEU A 131 -2.97 11.37 17.90
N GLY A 132 -4.01 10.79 17.29
CA GLY A 132 -5.37 11.32 17.36
C GLY A 132 -5.59 12.61 16.57
N VAL A 133 -4.65 12.97 15.69
CA VAL A 133 -4.70 14.17 14.85
C VAL A 133 -5.36 13.83 13.51
N PRO A 134 -6.48 14.49 13.14
CA PRO A 134 -7.07 14.31 11.82
C PRO A 134 -6.08 14.74 10.73
N ALA A 135 -5.90 13.91 9.71
CA ALA A 135 -4.98 14.19 8.62
C ALA A 135 -5.53 13.68 7.30
N VAL A 136 -5.27 14.43 6.23
CA VAL A 136 -5.70 14.12 4.87
C VAL A 136 -4.51 14.26 3.92
N ASN A 137 -4.52 13.52 2.82
CA ASN A 137 -3.56 13.71 1.75
C ASN A 137 -4.13 14.76 0.77
N PHE A 138 -3.40 15.84 0.55
CA PHE A 138 -3.74 16.85 -0.46
C PHE A 138 -2.49 17.27 -1.22
N GLY A 139 -2.54 17.18 -2.54
CA GLY A 139 -1.43 17.54 -3.39
C GLY A 139 -1.76 17.37 -4.88
N PRO A 140 -0.91 17.91 -5.76
CA PRO A 140 -1.14 17.91 -7.20
C PRO A 140 -0.68 16.60 -7.86
N GLY A 141 -1.17 16.39 -9.09
CA GLY A 141 -0.74 15.30 -9.96
C GLY A 141 -1.51 14.01 -9.76
N ASP A 142 -1.34 13.10 -10.73
CA ASP A 142 -1.94 11.77 -10.70
C ASP A 142 -1.05 10.81 -9.88
N PRO A 143 -1.52 10.31 -8.72
CA PRO A 143 -0.73 9.42 -7.88
C PRO A 143 -0.42 8.07 -8.56
N SER A 144 -1.13 7.68 -9.63
CA SER A 144 -0.83 6.46 -10.39
C SER A 144 0.47 6.55 -11.19
N LEU A 145 1.00 7.76 -11.41
CA LEU A 145 2.26 7.98 -12.13
C LEU A 145 3.49 7.99 -11.22
N ALA A 146 3.29 8.00 -9.89
CA ALA A 146 4.40 8.01 -8.93
C ALA A 146 5.27 6.75 -9.08
N HIS A 147 6.60 6.91 -9.03
CA HIS A 147 7.59 5.84 -9.21
C HIS A 147 7.53 5.14 -10.57
N THR A 148 6.98 5.80 -11.58
CA THR A 148 6.99 5.32 -12.96
C THR A 148 7.92 6.17 -13.81
N GLN A 149 8.34 5.66 -14.98
CA GLN A 149 9.10 6.48 -15.93
C GLN A 149 8.30 7.68 -16.48
N ALA A 150 6.99 7.67 -16.31
CA ALA A 150 6.08 8.71 -16.79
C ALA A 150 5.72 9.75 -15.71
N GLU A 151 6.42 9.74 -14.58
CA GLU A 151 6.19 10.65 -13.46
C GLU A 151 6.30 12.12 -13.90
N ARG A 152 5.20 12.85 -13.72
CA ARG A 152 5.06 14.27 -14.10
C ARG A 152 3.90 14.90 -13.35
N VAL A 153 3.91 16.22 -13.28
CA VAL A 153 2.82 17.03 -12.71
C VAL A 153 2.65 18.31 -13.53
N SER A 154 1.42 18.80 -13.65
CA SER A 154 1.17 20.08 -14.32
C SER A 154 1.55 21.26 -13.42
N LEU A 155 2.18 22.29 -14.01
CA LEU A 155 2.39 23.57 -13.32
C LEU A 155 1.07 24.23 -12.91
N ALA A 156 -0.01 24.00 -13.65
CA ALA A 156 -1.33 24.52 -13.30
C ALA A 156 -1.89 23.84 -12.04
N GLU A 157 -1.72 22.52 -11.92
CA GLU A 157 -2.13 21.76 -10.73
C GLU A 157 -1.34 22.20 -9.49
N LEU A 158 -0.03 22.41 -9.64
CA LEU A 158 0.81 22.94 -8.57
C LEU A 158 0.31 24.30 -8.06
N ARG A 159 0.03 25.24 -8.96
CA ARG A 159 -0.50 26.58 -8.61
C ARG A 159 -1.88 26.48 -7.97
N HIS A 160 -2.74 25.60 -8.48
CA HIS A 160 -4.07 25.38 -7.91
C HIS A 160 -3.98 24.88 -6.46
N CYS A 161 -3.16 23.86 -6.19
CA CYS A 161 -2.95 23.38 -4.82
C CYS A 161 -2.39 24.46 -3.89
N GLU A 162 -1.43 25.26 -4.35
CA GLU A 162 -0.89 26.39 -3.57
C GLU A 162 -1.98 27.41 -3.22
N GLN A 163 -2.78 27.82 -4.20
CA GLN A 163 -3.86 28.80 -4.02
C GLN A 163 -4.94 28.29 -3.08
N ALA A 164 -5.37 27.04 -3.23
CA ALA A 164 -6.36 26.41 -2.36
C ALA A 164 -5.87 26.35 -0.90
N MET A 165 -4.63 25.91 -0.69
CA MET A 165 -4.03 25.85 0.64
C MET A 165 -3.89 27.25 1.26
N ARG A 166 -3.43 28.24 0.48
CA ARG A 166 -3.34 29.64 0.93
C ARG A 166 -4.71 30.19 1.31
N GLY A 167 -5.71 30.01 0.45
CA GLY A 167 -7.07 30.50 0.68
C GLY A 167 -7.67 29.95 1.97
N TRP A 168 -7.51 28.64 2.21
CA TRP A 168 -7.95 28.01 3.46
C TRP A 168 -7.24 28.59 4.69
N LEU A 169 -5.91 28.73 4.64
CA LEU A 169 -5.12 29.22 5.77
C LEU A 169 -5.33 30.71 6.09
N THR A 170 -5.66 31.53 5.08
CA THR A 170 -5.88 32.97 5.28
C THR A 170 -7.36 33.35 5.40
N GLY A 171 -8.29 32.38 5.31
CA GLY A 171 -9.73 32.65 5.31
C GLY A 171 -10.22 33.40 4.07
N ILE A 172 -9.45 33.38 2.99
CA ILE A 172 -9.83 33.98 1.70
C ILE A 172 -10.37 32.84 0.85
N THR A 173 -11.70 32.68 0.85
CA THR A 173 -12.35 31.75 -0.06
C THR A 173 -12.16 32.25 -1.51
N PRO A 174 -11.77 31.39 -2.47
CA PRO A 174 -11.67 31.77 -3.88
C PRO A 174 -12.96 32.35 -4.47
#